data_AF-A0AAN6M2V2-F1
#
_entry.id   AF-A0AAN6M2V2-F1
#
_cell.length_a   1.000
_cell.length_b   1.000
_cell.length_c   1.000
_cell.angle_alpha   90.00
_cell.angle_beta   90.00
_cell.angle_gamma   90.00
#
_symmetry.space_group_name_H-M   'P 1'
#
loop_
_entity.id
_entity.type
_entity.pdbx_description
1 polymer ?
#
loop_
_entity_poly.entity_id
_entity_poly.type
_entity_poly.pdbx_seq_one_letter_code
_entity_poly.pdbx_strand_id
1 'polypeptide(L)'
;MRTRSFVNLSPATPTLSTLQYRYSRDSADSPKRINMAHSMHYLVNESLRLALSGQIPGHQLDSFVANLSHLFKVVRPELTASKVFIAVSEPSICGHQYCSCNSRDSSLQKYKISIFVDRKERGRHVTNPWIRATSDIGYEDAVTELMKISSDLVDEKEASVAEAETKKKLLETESVRALHAAAFVSRPQSAKATRSDPFDRLGDSASPSTMLLTWLQQHRVRIVNVTMPENKASSMLKTAQNRLSAIASTFNVGTSSQQQFPAFDDLPKVEGEPQGCIWGFFDKDGVKDECGTLNLLTPVVVHAASREIQSGEHIQLDWPLHNVQFPGFNRKEFSQTKLDLEPLGFKAMDDELYINTQSGSQWDSLKHFAHQKTGKYYNGLTHEQATKSDTNGIHNWCERGGIVGRGVLIDWLSWYEEHKGKAPSPVTRHEIPVDELEATLKWQGTATQPGDIMIIRSGYVRWHNNASGSERKSGTQEKSIAIGLAGNENSVRWLYDRHFAAVAGDTVAFESWPPKLDEGWCLHEWLLVQWGTPIGEMWDLETLSEVCKQKGRYTFFLTSAPLHVRGGIGSPPGAIAIF
;
A
#
# COMPACT_ATOMS: atom_id res chain seq x y z
N MET A 1 -24.43 -2.57 45.83
CA MET A 1 -23.20 -2.21 45.07
C MET A 1 -22.34 -3.47 44.98
N ARG A 2 -21.97 -3.95 43.79
CA ARG A 2 -21.23 -5.22 43.63
C ARG A 2 -19.83 -4.99 43.07
N THR A 3 -18.91 -5.75 43.64
CA THR A 3 -17.46 -5.74 43.48
C THR A 3 -16.98 -6.10 42.06
N ARG A 4 -15.86 -5.49 41.65
CA ARG A 4 -15.05 -5.95 40.51
C ARG A 4 -14.04 -7.00 41.00
N SER A 5 -13.72 -7.97 40.16
CA SER A 5 -12.60 -8.90 40.37
C SER A 5 -11.88 -9.14 39.04
N PHE A 6 -10.54 -9.09 39.07
CA PHE A 6 -9.68 -9.43 37.95
C PHE A 6 -8.95 -10.75 38.22
N VAL A 7 -8.66 -11.52 37.18
CA VAL A 7 -7.72 -12.65 37.23
C VAL A 7 -6.84 -12.61 35.98
N ASN A 8 -5.55 -12.91 36.17
CA ASN A 8 -4.49 -12.85 35.16
C ASN A 8 -3.91 -14.26 34.98
N LEU A 9 -3.58 -14.67 33.75
CA LEU A 9 -2.84 -15.91 33.47
C LEU A 9 -1.89 -15.73 32.28
N SER A 10 -0.64 -16.18 32.45
CA SER A 10 0.39 -16.31 31.43
C SER A 10 0.82 -17.80 31.34
N PRO A 11 1.80 -18.23 30.53
CA PRO A 11 1.50 -19.08 29.38
C PRO A 11 1.95 -20.55 29.54
N ALA A 12 1.16 -21.48 29.01
CA ALA A 12 1.58 -22.86 28.77
C ALA A 12 0.84 -23.48 27.57
N THR A 13 1.55 -24.27 26.76
CA THR A 13 1.09 -24.92 25.52
C THR A 13 0.71 -26.41 25.79
N PRO A 14 0.15 -27.20 24.84
CA PRO A 14 -1.21 -27.71 25.03
C PRO A 14 -1.36 -29.25 24.97
N THR A 15 -2.56 -29.76 25.30
CA THR A 15 -2.99 -31.12 24.92
C THR A 15 -4.41 -31.13 24.36
N LEU A 16 -4.58 -31.80 23.21
CA LEU A 16 -5.83 -31.96 22.46
C LEU A 16 -6.76 -33.02 23.09
N SER A 17 -7.69 -32.61 23.97
CA SER A 17 -8.96 -33.33 24.21
C SER A 17 -9.89 -32.57 25.17
N THR A 18 -11.19 -32.58 24.88
CA THR A 18 -12.35 -32.04 25.64
C THR A 18 -12.74 -30.57 25.46
N LEU A 19 -13.85 -30.37 24.72
CA LEU A 19 -14.74 -29.22 24.86
C LEU A 19 -15.58 -29.39 26.14
N GLN A 20 -15.20 -28.73 27.24
CA GLN A 20 -16.03 -28.70 28.45
C GLN A 20 -17.12 -27.62 28.35
N TYR A 21 -18.36 -28.04 28.14
CA TYR A 21 -19.53 -27.17 28.30
C TYR A 21 -19.88 -27.01 29.80
N ARG A 22 -19.77 -25.80 30.35
CA ARG A 22 -20.31 -25.49 31.68
C ARG A 22 -21.80 -25.17 31.58
N TYR A 23 -22.64 -26.13 31.96
CA TYR A 23 -24.07 -25.91 32.15
C TYR A 23 -24.34 -25.14 33.45
N SER A 24 -25.08 -24.04 33.38
CA SER A 24 -25.84 -23.54 34.53
C SER A 24 -27.00 -24.51 34.77
N ARG A 25 -27.06 -25.12 35.95
CA ARG A 25 -28.20 -25.98 36.34
C ARG A 25 -29.34 -25.10 36.82
N ASP A 26 -30.47 -25.10 36.09
CA ASP A 26 -31.78 -24.75 36.64
C ASP A 26 -32.87 -25.65 36.03
N SER A 27 -33.52 -26.44 36.89
CA SER A 27 -34.61 -27.39 36.61
C SER A 27 -34.30 -28.59 35.67
N ALA A 28 -34.94 -29.74 35.94
CA ALA A 28 -34.62 -31.03 35.33
C ALA A 28 -35.57 -31.50 34.21
N ASP A 29 -36.60 -30.72 33.89
CA ASP A 29 -37.76 -31.19 33.11
C ASP A 29 -38.20 -30.22 31.99
N SER A 30 -37.23 -29.52 31.37
CA SER A 30 -37.49 -28.69 30.18
C SER A 30 -36.52 -29.01 29.05
N PRO A 31 -36.96 -28.95 27.77
CA PRO A 31 -36.06 -29.17 26.63
C PRO A 31 -34.94 -28.12 26.67
N LYS A 32 -33.69 -28.58 26.55
CA LYS A 32 -32.48 -27.75 26.71
C LYS A 32 -32.51 -26.53 25.78
N ARG A 33 -32.80 -25.35 26.34
CA ARG A 33 -32.86 -24.07 25.61
C ARG A 33 -31.64 -23.23 25.93
N ILE A 34 -31.00 -22.69 24.89
CA ILE A 34 -29.90 -21.74 25.01
C ILE A 34 -30.47 -20.34 24.79
N ASN A 35 -30.15 -19.41 25.69
CA ASN A 35 -30.55 -18.01 25.58
C ASN A 35 -29.36 -17.14 25.95
N MET A 36 -28.96 -16.21 25.08
CA MET A 36 -27.83 -15.31 25.31
C MET A 36 -28.15 -13.90 24.83
N ALA A 37 -28.19 -12.97 25.79
CA ALA A 37 -28.13 -11.53 25.55
C ALA A 37 -26.80 -10.98 26.09
N HIS A 38 -26.18 -10.07 25.32
CA HIS A 38 -24.92 -9.37 25.61
C HIS A 38 -23.66 -10.23 25.86
N SER A 39 -22.77 -10.27 24.86
CA SER A 39 -21.31 -9.99 25.00
C SER A 39 -20.58 -10.14 23.67
N MET A 40 -19.69 -9.20 23.32
CA MET A 40 -18.30 -9.47 22.86
C MET A 40 -17.56 -8.17 22.48
N HIS A 41 -16.94 -7.54 23.48
CA HIS A 41 -15.81 -6.65 23.28
C HIS A 41 -14.52 -7.51 23.27
N TYR A 42 -13.57 -7.19 22.37
CA TYR A 42 -12.23 -7.79 22.26
C TYR A 42 -12.11 -9.31 21.99
N LEU A 43 -11.32 -9.67 20.97
CA LEU A 43 -10.26 -10.69 21.10
C LEU A 43 -9.27 -10.64 19.93
N VAL A 44 -8.04 -11.03 20.22
CA VAL A 44 -6.85 -11.04 19.35
C VAL A 44 -6.63 -12.46 18.80
N ASN A 45 -5.90 -12.58 17.68
CA ASN A 45 -5.61 -13.79 16.91
C ASN A 45 -6.75 -14.39 16.07
N GLU A 46 -6.36 -15.15 15.04
CA GLU A 46 -7.25 -15.64 13.97
C GLU A 46 -8.27 -16.66 14.47
N SER A 47 -9.56 -16.42 14.20
CA SER A 47 -10.64 -17.40 14.35
C SER A 47 -11.81 -17.02 13.46
N LEU A 48 -12.41 -18.01 12.78
CA LEU A 48 -13.48 -17.87 11.82
C LEU A 48 -14.85 -17.82 12.52
N ARG A 49 -15.78 -16.99 12.06
CA ARG A 49 -17.12 -16.80 12.68
C ARG A 49 -18.27 -17.08 11.69
N LEU A 50 -19.28 -17.84 12.13
CA LEU A 50 -20.45 -18.29 11.34
C LEU A 50 -21.82 -17.80 11.88
N ALA A 51 -22.89 -18.11 11.12
CA ALA A 51 -24.31 -17.69 11.13
C ALA A 51 -25.37 -18.84 11.08
N LEU A 52 -26.27 -19.03 12.07
CA LEU A 52 -27.49 -19.92 12.02
C LEU A 52 -28.70 -19.32 12.77
N SER A 53 -29.84 -20.03 12.93
CA SER A 53 -30.90 -19.69 13.94
C SER A 53 -31.94 -20.78 14.22
N GLY A 54 -32.63 -20.66 15.38
CA GLY A 54 -33.82 -21.44 15.75
C GLY A 54 -33.65 -22.34 16.99
N GLN A 55 -34.73 -23.05 17.36
CA GLN A 55 -34.64 -24.22 18.25
C GLN A 55 -34.19 -25.42 17.41
N ILE A 56 -32.99 -25.93 17.66
CA ILE A 56 -32.39 -27.03 16.90
C ILE A 56 -32.40 -28.30 17.78
N PRO A 57 -32.99 -29.43 17.33
CA PRO A 57 -32.81 -30.72 17.98
C PRO A 57 -31.34 -31.12 18.01
N GLY A 58 -30.79 -31.42 19.19
CA GLY A 58 -29.33 -31.59 19.39
C GLY A 58 -28.66 -32.59 18.44
N HIS A 59 -29.35 -33.68 18.07
CA HIS A 59 -28.83 -34.69 17.15
C HIS A 59 -28.67 -34.19 15.70
N GLN A 60 -29.45 -33.20 15.27
CA GLN A 60 -29.29 -32.57 13.95
C GLN A 60 -28.09 -31.62 13.93
N LEU A 61 -27.78 -30.96 15.06
CA LEU A 61 -26.63 -30.07 15.20
C LEU A 61 -25.30 -30.83 15.02
N ASP A 62 -25.17 -32.03 15.59
CA ASP A 62 -23.96 -32.85 15.48
C ASP A 62 -23.68 -33.26 14.02
N SER A 63 -24.71 -33.71 13.29
CA SER A 63 -24.61 -34.04 11.86
C SER A 63 -24.27 -32.82 11.01
N PHE A 64 -24.89 -31.67 11.29
CA PHE A 64 -24.65 -30.42 10.61
C PHE A 64 -23.19 -29.93 10.76
N VAL A 65 -22.67 -29.96 11.99
CA VAL A 65 -21.27 -29.58 12.29
C VAL A 65 -20.28 -30.53 11.63
N ALA A 66 -20.56 -31.84 11.61
CA ALA A 66 -19.69 -32.83 10.97
C ALA A 66 -19.55 -32.58 9.45
N ASN A 67 -20.66 -32.31 8.77
CA ASN A 67 -20.67 -32.07 7.32
C ASN A 67 -20.04 -30.72 6.94
N LEU A 68 -20.27 -29.66 7.71
CA LEU A 68 -19.53 -28.40 7.53
C LEU A 68 -18.02 -28.59 7.74
N SER A 69 -17.60 -29.40 8.73
CA SER A 69 -16.19 -29.72 8.94
C SER A 69 -15.58 -30.48 7.75
N HIS A 70 -16.36 -31.34 7.08
CA HIS A 70 -15.94 -32.01 5.84
C HIS A 70 -15.77 -31.01 4.69
N LEU A 71 -16.80 -30.19 4.41
CA LEU A 71 -16.77 -29.12 3.41
C LEU A 71 -15.53 -28.22 3.56
N PHE A 72 -15.24 -27.75 4.77
CA PHE A 72 -14.07 -26.90 5.01
C PHE A 72 -12.75 -27.61 4.73
N LYS A 73 -12.61 -28.90 5.04
CA LYS A 73 -11.39 -29.67 4.74
C LYS A 73 -11.15 -29.85 3.25
N VAL A 74 -12.20 -30.08 2.46
CA VAL A 74 -12.06 -30.27 1.00
C VAL A 74 -11.81 -28.93 0.29
N VAL A 75 -12.55 -27.88 0.65
CA VAL A 75 -12.45 -26.58 -0.03
C VAL A 75 -11.24 -25.75 0.42
N ARG A 76 -10.75 -25.97 1.66
CA ARG A 76 -9.63 -25.26 2.30
C ARG A 76 -8.86 -26.20 3.26
N PRO A 77 -8.07 -27.16 2.76
CA PRO A 77 -7.35 -28.13 3.59
C PRO A 77 -6.40 -27.51 4.64
N GLU A 78 -5.96 -26.27 4.42
CA GLU A 78 -5.18 -25.47 5.37
C GLU A 78 -5.95 -24.92 6.60
N LEU A 79 -7.27 -25.13 6.71
CA LEU A 79 -8.07 -24.74 7.88
C LEU A 79 -8.22 -25.88 8.90
N THR A 80 -7.70 -25.66 10.12
CA THR A 80 -7.91 -26.56 11.25
C THR A 80 -9.28 -26.33 11.92
N ALA A 81 -9.96 -27.40 12.34
CA ALA A 81 -11.30 -27.32 12.95
C ALA A 81 -11.40 -26.38 14.18
N SER A 82 -10.29 -26.22 14.92
CA SER A 82 -10.16 -25.27 16.04
C SER A 82 -10.31 -23.79 15.65
N LYS A 83 -10.20 -23.45 14.36
CA LYS A 83 -10.40 -22.10 13.84
C LYS A 83 -11.84 -21.82 13.42
N VAL A 84 -12.80 -22.75 13.59
CA VAL A 84 -14.20 -22.57 13.14
C VAL A 84 -15.15 -22.35 14.32
N PHE A 85 -15.81 -21.19 14.34
CA PHE A 85 -16.76 -20.77 15.39
C PHE A 85 -18.14 -20.47 14.76
N ILE A 86 -19.25 -20.83 15.41
CA ILE A 86 -20.61 -20.69 14.86
C ILE A 86 -21.49 -19.86 15.81
N ALA A 87 -21.85 -18.64 15.41
CA ALA A 87 -22.84 -17.77 16.08
C ALA A 87 -24.22 -17.86 15.39
N VAL A 88 -25.24 -17.15 15.89
CA VAL A 88 -26.67 -17.46 15.64
C VAL A 88 -27.60 -16.21 15.76
N SER A 89 -28.51 -15.91 14.80
CA SER A 89 -29.43 -14.72 14.81
C SER A 89 -30.87 -14.96 14.26
N GLU A 90 -31.90 -14.56 15.03
CA GLU A 90 -33.36 -14.80 14.83
C GLU A 90 -34.01 -14.25 13.52
N PRO A 91 -35.20 -14.76 13.11
CA PRO A 91 -35.88 -14.32 11.90
C PRO A 91 -36.48 -12.89 12.01
N SER A 92 -36.15 -12.04 11.04
CA SER A 92 -36.65 -10.65 10.94
C SER A 92 -37.88 -10.55 10.03
N ILE A 93 -39.03 -10.11 10.56
CA ILE A 93 -40.31 -10.05 9.83
C ILE A 93 -40.45 -8.79 8.94
N CYS A 94 -39.59 -7.79 9.11
CA CYS A 94 -39.61 -6.54 8.33
C CYS A 94 -38.46 -6.49 7.29
N GLY A 95 -38.81 -6.59 6.00
CA GLY A 95 -37.86 -6.57 4.89
C GLY A 95 -37.33 -5.17 4.50
N HIS A 96 -36.85 -4.38 5.46
CA HIS A 96 -36.19 -3.09 5.21
C HIS A 96 -34.90 -2.95 6.02
N GLN A 97 -33.84 -2.46 5.38
CA GLN A 97 -32.66 -1.99 6.10
C GLN A 97 -33.07 -0.87 7.06
N TYR A 98 -32.70 -1.02 8.34
CA TYR A 98 -32.88 -0.03 9.42
C TYR A 98 -34.29 0.11 10.07
N CYS A 99 -35.18 -0.90 10.02
CA CYS A 99 -36.38 -0.86 10.89
C CYS A 99 -36.07 -1.27 12.33
N SER A 100 -36.33 -0.39 13.30
CA SER A 100 -36.30 -0.65 14.76
C SER A 100 -37.67 -1.04 15.33
N CYS A 101 -38.54 -1.59 14.49
CA CYS A 101 -39.92 -1.93 14.81
C CYS A 101 -40.05 -3.25 15.59
N ASN A 102 -40.29 -3.14 16.91
CA ASN A 102 -40.58 -4.26 17.82
C ASN A 102 -42.00 -4.85 17.62
N SER A 103 -42.37 -5.16 16.37
CA SER A 103 -43.66 -5.78 16.04
C SER A 103 -43.67 -7.27 16.39
N ARG A 104 -44.78 -7.75 16.98
CA ARG A 104 -45.02 -9.16 17.35
C ARG A 104 -46.06 -9.85 16.45
N ASP A 105 -46.33 -9.34 15.25
CA ASP A 105 -47.16 -10.06 14.28
C ASP A 105 -46.38 -11.22 13.68
N SER A 106 -46.89 -12.45 13.82
CA SER A 106 -46.15 -13.71 13.71
C SER A 106 -46.69 -14.63 12.61
N SER A 107 -47.28 -14.05 11.57
CA SER A 107 -48.02 -14.73 10.50
C SER A 107 -47.17 -15.20 9.30
N LEU A 108 -45.84 -15.02 9.31
CA LEU A 108 -44.94 -15.45 8.22
C LEU A 108 -43.72 -16.26 8.72
N GLN A 109 -43.80 -17.59 8.62
CA GLN A 109 -42.70 -18.52 8.94
C GLN A 109 -41.71 -18.72 7.78
N LYS A 110 -41.10 -17.63 7.25
CA LYS A 110 -40.00 -17.76 6.28
C LYS A 110 -38.66 -17.89 7.00
N TYR A 111 -38.04 -19.06 6.92
CA TYR A 111 -36.73 -19.35 7.48
C TYR A 111 -35.63 -19.02 6.47
N LYS A 112 -34.63 -18.26 6.92
CA LYS A 112 -33.47 -17.87 6.12
C LYS A 112 -32.19 -18.24 6.86
N ILE A 113 -31.48 -19.23 6.33
CA ILE A 113 -30.19 -19.67 6.88
C ILE A 113 -29.09 -19.08 6.00
N SER A 114 -28.05 -18.53 6.62
CA SER A 114 -26.97 -17.84 5.90
C SER A 114 -25.66 -18.11 6.60
N ILE A 115 -24.81 -18.91 5.96
CA ILE A 115 -23.46 -19.22 6.42
C ILE A 115 -22.52 -18.11 6.00
N PHE A 116 -21.93 -17.46 6.99
CA PHE A 116 -20.85 -16.50 6.80
C PHE A 116 -19.52 -17.20 7.12
N VAL A 117 -18.53 -17.06 6.24
CA VAL A 117 -17.17 -17.56 6.46
C VAL A 117 -16.29 -16.34 6.72
N ASP A 118 -16.28 -15.88 7.97
CA ASP A 118 -15.46 -14.75 8.39
C ASP A 118 -13.99 -15.19 8.49
N ARG A 119 -13.24 -15.17 7.38
CA ARG A 119 -11.78 -15.15 7.44
C ARG A 119 -11.37 -13.68 7.60
N LYS A 120 -10.37 -13.40 8.44
CA LYS A 120 -9.76 -12.05 8.57
C LYS A 120 -8.91 -11.65 7.34
N GLU A 121 -9.31 -12.09 6.16
CA GLU A 121 -8.88 -11.54 4.90
C GLU A 121 -9.45 -10.13 4.74
N ARG A 122 -8.58 -9.13 4.90
CA ARG A 122 -8.76 -7.76 4.38
C ARG A 122 -9.78 -6.86 5.06
N GLY A 123 -10.09 -7.07 6.34
CA GLY A 123 -10.64 -6.01 7.21
C GLY A 123 -12.00 -5.43 6.79
N ARG A 124 -12.75 -6.10 5.91
CA ARG A 124 -14.14 -5.77 5.59
C ARG A 124 -15.06 -6.68 6.40
N HIS A 125 -16.10 -6.10 7.00
CA HIS A 125 -17.22 -6.92 7.45
C HIS A 125 -17.88 -7.59 6.24
N VAL A 126 -18.02 -8.91 6.29
CA VAL A 126 -18.66 -9.69 5.23
C VAL A 126 -20.17 -9.44 5.27
N THR A 127 -20.68 -8.62 4.35
CA THR A 127 -22.11 -8.29 4.24
C THR A 127 -22.93 -9.33 3.46
N ASN A 128 -22.27 -10.17 2.65
CA ASN A 128 -22.90 -11.22 1.85
C ASN A 128 -22.44 -12.61 2.33
N PRO A 129 -23.36 -13.55 2.67
CA PRO A 129 -22.99 -14.88 3.12
C PRO A 129 -22.35 -15.71 1.99
N TRP A 130 -21.50 -16.66 2.37
CA TRP A 130 -20.83 -17.58 1.45
C TRP A 130 -21.80 -18.61 0.89
N ILE A 131 -22.72 -19.11 1.73
CA ILE A 131 -23.81 -20.01 1.34
C ILE A 131 -25.10 -19.50 1.98
N ARG A 132 -26.20 -19.49 1.23
CA ARG A 132 -27.53 -19.07 1.69
C ARG A 132 -28.57 -20.11 1.26
N ALA A 133 -29.45 -20.49 2.18
CA ALA A 133 -30.63 -21.32 1.96
C ALA A 133 -31.86 -20.62 2.53
N THR A 134 -33.03 -20.85 1.94
CA THR A 134 -34.30 -20.21 2.32
C THR A 134 -35.47 -21.15 2.11
N SER A 135 -36.22 -21.42 3.19
CA SER A 135 -37.46 -22.20 3.11
C SER A 135 -38.65 -21.40 3.62
N ASP A 136 -39.78 -21.56 2.94
CA ASP A 136 -41.12 -21.12 3.31
C ASP A 136 -41.97 -22.25 3.93
N ILE A 137 -41.43 -23.48 3.98
CA ILE A 137 -42.07 -24.66 4.57
C ILE A 137 -41.60 -24.88 6.02
N GLY A 138 -40.30 -24.68 6.31
CA GLY A 138 -39.77 -24.85 7.67
C GLY A 138 -38.25 -24.83 7.77
N TYR A 139 -37.75 -24.85 9.01
CA TYR A 139 -36.31 -24.88 9.31
C TYR A 139 -35.60 -26.13 8.73
N GLU A 140 -36.23 -27.31 8.82
CA GLU A 140 -35.61 -28.57 8.38
C GLU A 140 -35.34 -28.62 6.87
N ASP A 141 -36.24 -28.03 6.06
CA ASP A 141 -36.05 -27.91 4.62
C ASP A 141 -34.95 -26.90 4.26
N ALA A 142 -34.85 -25.77 4.99
CA ALA A 142 -33.75 -24.82 4.80
C ALA A 142 -32.39 -25.44 5.16
N VAL A 143 -32.33 -26.32 6.17
CA VAL A 143 -31.12 -27.10 6.48
C VAL A 143 -30.83 -28.11 5.37
N THR A 144 -31.83 -28.85 4.90
CA THR A 144 -31.66 -29.86 3.84
C THR A 144 -31.17 -29.24 2.52
N GLU A 145 -31.72 -28.08 2.14
CA GLU A 145 -31.23 -27.28 1.01
C GLU A 145 -29.77 -26.86 1.19
N LEU A 146 -29.41 -26.31 2.36
CA LEU A 146 -28.05 -25.87 2.67
C LEU A 146 -27.03 -27.01 2.63
N MET A 147 -27.43 -28.20 3.08
CA MET A 147 -26.61 -29.41 3.07
C MET A 147 -26.39 -29.93 1.64
N LYS A 148 -27.42 -29.84 0.78
CA LYS A 148 -27.28 -30.16 -0.65
C LYS A 148 -26.30 -29.21 -1.35
N ILE A 149 -26.49 -27.90 -1.20
CA ILE A 149 -25.58 -26.88 -1.78
C ILE A 149 -24.14 -27.09 -1.29
N SER A 150 -23.97 -27.51 -0.03
CA SER A 150 -22.65 -27.84 0.52
C SER A 150 -22.02 -29.08 -0.14
N SER A 151 -22.81 -30.11 -0.47
CA SER A 151 -22.32 -31.30 -1.19
C SER A 151 -21.91 -30.96 -2.62
N ASP A 152 -22.75 -30.23 -3.35
CA ASP A 152 -22.49 -29.86 -4.74
C ASP A 152 -21.16 -29.07 -4.89
N LEU A 153 -20.85 -28.19 -3.92
CA LEU A 153 -19.60 -27.44 -3.84
C LEU A 153 -18.35 -28.28 -3.50
N VAL A 154 -18.51 -29.42 -2.83
CA VAL A 154 -17.43 -30.38 -2.58
C VAL A 154 -17.07 -31.08 -3.89
N ASP A 155 -18.09 -31.61 -4.59
CA ASP A 155 -17.91 -32.39 -5.82
C ASP A 155 -17.30 -31.55 -6.95
N GLU A 156 -17.76 -30.30 -7.14
CA GLU A 156 -17.14 -29.33 -8.06
C GLU A 156 -15.66 -29.08 -7.73
N LYS A 157 -15.33 -28.99 -6.44
CA LYS A 157 -13.97 -28.65 -6.01
C LYS A 157 -13.01 -29.81 -6.22
N GLU A 158 -13.42 -31.04 -5.89
CA GLU A 158 -12.59 -32.24 -6.12
C GLU A 158 -12.32 -32.46 -7.61
N ALA A 159 -13.33 -32.28 -8.47
CA ALA A 159 -13.15 -32.30 -9.93
C ALA A 159 -12.11 -31.27 -10.40
N SER A 160 -12.17 -30.03 -9.89
CA SER A 160 -11.20 -28.98 -10.25
C SER A 160 -9.75 -29.31 -9.85
N VAL A 161 -9.55 -30.02 -8.74
CA VAL A 161 -8.23 -30.42 -8.25
C VAL A 161 -7.66 -31.55 -9.11
N ALA A 162 -8.48 -32.54 -9.45
CA ALA A 162 -8.07 -33.63 -10.35
C ALA A 162 -7.65 -33.12 -11.75
N GLU A 163 -8.34 -32.11 -12.29
CA GLU A 163 -7.97 -31.49 -13.57
C GLU A 163 -6.63 -30.71 -13.45
N ALA A 164 -6.43 -29.98 -12.35
CA ALA A 164 -5.20 -29.22 -12.10
C ALA A 164 -3.97 -30.12 -11.94
N GLU A 165 -4.09 -31.25 -11.23
CA GLU A 165 -3.01 -32.24 -11.12
C GLU A 165 -2.69 -32.89 -12.48
N THR A 166 -3.71 -33.12 -13.31
CA THR A 166 -3.53 -33.66 -14.66
C THR A 166 -2.76 -32.68 -15.56
N LYS A 167 -3.13 -31.39 -15.54
CA LYS A 167 -2.38 -30.32 -16.25
C LYS A 167 -0.94 -30.17 -15.74
N LYS A 168 -0.73 -30.27 -14.42
CA LYS A 168 0.62 -30.22 -13.83
C LYS A 168 1.52 -31.34 -14.34
N LYS A 169 1.03 -32.59 -14.39
CA LYS A 169 1.78 -33.74 -14.94
C LYS A 169 2.14 -33.55 -16.42
N LEU A 170 1.26 -32.94 -17.23
CA LEU A 170 1.58 -32.58 -18.61
C LEU A 170 2.73 -31.56 -18.68
N LEU A 171 2.63 -30.45 -17.94
CA LEU A 171 3.64 -29.39 -17.93
C LEU A 171 5.02 -29.86 -17.45
N GLU A 172 5.07 -30.74 -16.45
CA GLU A 172 6.30 -31.38 -15.98
C GLU A 172 6.91 -32.28 -17.09
N THR A 173 6.07 -33.04 -17.80
CA THR A 173 6.50 -33.90 -18.93
C THR A 173 7.06 -33.07 -20.11
N GLU A 174 6.44 -31.94 -20.43
CA GLU A 174 6.92 -31.02 -21.48
C GLU A 174 8.21 -30.31 -21.07
N SER A 175 8.33 -29.91 -19.80
CA SER A 175 9.54 -29.28 -19.25
C SER A 175 10.75 -30.23 -19.30
N VAL A 176 10.57 -31.51 -18.97
CA VAL A 176 11.62 -32.54 -19.09
C VAL A 176 12.02 -32.75 -20.55
N ARG A 177 11.06 -32.76 -21.49
CA ARG A 177 11.35 -32.83 -22.94
C ARG A 177 12.14 -31.62 -23.44
N ALA A 178 11.80 -30.42 -22.99
CA ALA A 178 12.53 -29.19 -23.35
C ALA A 178 13.98 -29.20 -22.82
N LEU A 179 14.19 -29.68 -21.60
CA LEU A 179 15.54 -29.88 -21.03
C LEU A 179 16.36 -30.91 -21.80
N HIS A 180 15.75 -32.03 -22.22
CA HIS A 180 16.40 -33.03 -23.08
C HIS A 180 16.79 -32.45 -24.45
N ALA A 181 15.94 -31.62 -25.06
CA ALA A 181 16.24 -30.95 -26.31
C ALA A 181 17.41 -29.95 -26.17
N ALA A 182 17.44 -29.15 -25.10
CA ALA A 182 18.53 -28.22 -24.82
C ALA A 182 19.88 -28.92 -24.57
N ALA A 183 19.87 -30.09 -23.92
CA ALA A 183 21.06 -30.91 -23.71
C ALA A 183 21.63 -31.53 -25.01
N PHE A 184 20.82 -31.68 -26.06
CA PHE A 184 21.27 -32.22 -27.35
C PHE A 184 21.99 -31.20 -28.23
N VAL A 185 21.68 -29.91 -28.08
CA VAL A 185 22.23 -28.81 -28.89
C VAL A 185 23.67 -28.43 -28.48
N SER A 186 24.12 -28.84 -27.29
CA SER A 186 25.39 -28.40 -26.68
C SER A 186 26.56 -29.41 -26.74
N ARG A 187 26.43 -30.53 -27.47
CA ARG A 187 27.51 -31.53 -27.60
C ARG A 187 28.42 -31.30 -28.83
N PRO A 188 29.75 -31.17 -28.65
CA PRO A 188 30.71 -31.27 -29.75
C PRO A 188 30.79 -32.69 -30.31
N GLN A 189 31.02 -32.83 -31.62
CA GLN A 189 31.26 -34.12 -32.27
C GLN A 189 32.66 -34.66 -31.95
N SER A 190 32.84 -35.38 -30.83
CA SER A 190 33.91 -36.38 -30.67
C SER A 190 33.87 -37.13 -29.32
N ALA A 191 33.11 -38.23 -29.26
CA ALA A 191 33.39 -39.35 -28.35
C ALA A 191 32.68 -40.63 -28.83
N LYS A 192 33.39 -41.76 -28.91
CA LYS A 192 32.78 -43.07 -29.18
C LYS A 192 32.02 -43.58 -27.94
N ALA A 193 30.97 -44.36 -28.17
CA ALA A 193 30.06 -44.82 -27.13
C ALA A 193 30.62 -45.93 -26.22
N THR A 194 30.28 -45.85 -24.94
CA THR A 194 30.11 -47.01 -24.04
C THR A 194 28.82 -46.81 -23.22
N ARG A 195 27.97 -47.84 -23.16
CA ARG A 195 26.64 -47.80 -22.54
C ARG A 195 26.68 -47.97 -21.02
N SER A 196 26.00 -47.08 -20.30
CA SER A 196 25.07 -47.40 -19.20
C SER A 196 24.33 -46.11 -18.81
N ASP A 197 23.00 -46.12 -18.76
CA ASP A 197 22.24 -44.95 -18.32
C ASP A 197 22.35 -44.80 -16.78
N PRO A 198 22.75 -43.64 -16.22
CA PRO A 198 22.86 -43.46 -14.78
C PRO A 198 21.51 -43.47 -14.05
N PHE A 199 20.39 -43.27 -14.74
CA PHE A 199 19.07 -43.12 -14.11
C PHE A 199 18.40 -44.45 -13.72
N ASP A 200 18.83 -45.59 -14.27
CA ASP A 200 18.31 -46.94 -13.96
C ASP A 200 18.52 -47.40 -12.49
N ARG A 201 19.18 -46.60 -11.64
CA ARG A 201 19.49 -46.94 -10.23
C ARG A 201 18.89 -46.01 -9.17
N LEU A 202 18.14 -44.99 -9.57
CA LEU A 202 17.39 -44.13 -8.65
C LEU A 202 15.90 -44.36 -8.91
N GLY A 203 15.27 -45.19 -8.07
CA GLY A 203 13.83 -45.44 -8.15
C GLY A 203 12.99 -44.17 -8.00
N ASP A 204 11.71 -44.27 -8.37
CA ASP A 204 10.76 -43.16 -8.67
C ASP A 204 10.47 -42.14 -7.53
N SER A 205 11.21 -42.16 -6.42
CA SER A 205 11.03 -41.30 -5.24
C SER A 205 12.13 -40.26 -5.02
N ALA A 206 13.09 -40.09 -5.95
CA ALA A 206 14.16 -39.10 -5.83
C ALA A 206 13.73 -37.70 -6.29
N SER A 207 13.91 -36.67 -5.46
CA SER A 207 13.55 -35.29 -5.82
C SER A 207 14.51 -34.72 -6.90
N PRO A 208 14.06 -33.78 -7.76
CA PRO A 208 14.91 -33.17 -8.79
C PRO A 208 16.20 -32.55 -8.23
N SER A 209 16.12 -31.94 -7.04
CA SER A 209 17.26 -31.37 -6.32
C SER A 209 18.31 -32.43 -5.95
N THR A 210 17.87 -33.64 -5.59
CA THR A 210 18.74 -34.77 -5.23
C THR A 210 19.45 -35.34 -6.46
N MET A 211 18.76 -35.45 -7.60
CA MET A 211 19.37 -35.85 -8.87
C MET A 211 20.44 -34.84 -9.33
N LEU A 212 20.14 -33.54 -9.25
CA LEU A 212 21.07 -32.47 -9.62
C LEU A 212 22.34 -32.47 -8.75
N LEU A 213 22.20 -32.59 -7.43
CA LEU A 213 23.33 -32.67 -6.50
C LEU A 213 24.21 -33.90 -6.73
N THR A 214 23.60 -35.05 -7.01
CA THR A 214 24.32 -36.30 -7.30
C THR A 214 25.12 -36.19 -8.61
N TRP A 215 24.51 -35.59 -9.65
CA TRP A 215 25.18 -35.34 -10.93
C TRP A 215 26.39 -34.40 -10.79
N LEU A 216 26.24 -33.30 -10.03
CA LEU A 216 27.32 -32.33 -9.76
C LEU A 216 28.49 -32.96 -9.00
N GLN A 217 28.22 -33.83 -8.01
CA GLN A 217 29.27 -34.54 -7.26
C GLN A 217 30.05 -35.53 -8.13
N GLN A 218 29.37 -36.31 -8.99
CA GLN A 218 30.05 -37.31 -9.83
C GLN A 218 30.92 -36.70 -10.93
N HIS A 219 30.55 -35.52 -11.46
CA HIS A 219 31.31 -34.85 -12.53
C HIS A 219 32.44 -33.94 -12.01
N ARG A 220 32.74 -33.96 -10.69
CA ARG A 220 33.82 -33.17 -10.05
C ARG A 220 33.80 -31.66 -10.38
N VAL A 221 32.61 -31.09 -10.53
CA VAL A 221 32.46 -29.65 -10.79
C VAL A 221 32.78 -28.87 -9.50
N ARG A 222 34.00 -28.33 -9.41
CA ARG A 222 34.33 -27.34 -8.38
C ARG A 222 33.64 -26.01 -8.71
N ILE A 223 32.89 -25.46 -7.77
CA ILE A 223 32.47 -24.05 -7.82
C ILE A 223 33.72 -23.21 -7.61
N VAL A 224 34.26 -22.68 -8.71
CA VAL A 224 35.31 -21.66 -8.70
C VAL A 224 34.61 -20.32 -8.90
N ASN A 225 34.83 -19.37 -7.99
CA ASN A 225 34.43 -17.99 -8.23
C ASN A 225 35.19 -17.46 -9.44
N VAL A 226 34.47 -17.18 -10.54
CA VAL A 226 35.04 -16.62 -11.76
C VAL A 226 34.26 -15.35 -12.10
N THR A 227 34.91 -14.20 -11.86
CA THR A 227 34.58 -12.92 -12.49
C THR A 227 34.76 -13.03 -14.00
N MET A 228 33.75 -12.63 -14.78
CA MET A 228 33.78 -12.59 -16.25
C MET A 228 33.03 -11.35 -16.78
N PRO A 229 33.34 -10.85 -17.99
CA PRO A 229 33.00 -9.48 -18.40
C PRO A 229 31.59 -9.31 -18.99
N GLU A 230 31.20 -8.04 -19.14
CA GLU A 230 29.86 -7.59 -19.52
C GLU A 230 29.52 -7.77 -21.02
N ASN A 231 28.24 -7.45 -21.34
CA ASN A 231 27.72 -7.21 -22.69
C ASN A 231 27.44 -8.42 -23.60
N LYS A 232 26.60 -9.35 -23.10
CA LYS A 232 25.41 -9.86 -23.83
C LYS A 232 24.46 -10.70 -22.96
N ALA A 233 24.95 -11.30 -21.87
CA ALA A 233 24.13 -12.10 -20.95
C ALA A 233 23.09 -11.27 -20.17
N SER A 234 23.39 -9.99 -19.89
CA SER A 234 22.54 -9.07 -19.11
C SER A 234 21.12 -8.92 -19.68
N SER A 235 20.98 -8.80 -21.01
CA SER A 235 19.67 -8.65 -21.67
C SER A 235 18.76 -9.85 -21.42
N MET A 236 19.24 -11.07 -21.69
CA MET A 236 18.42 -12.28 -21.51
C MET A 236 18.14 -12.58 -20.04
N LEU A 237 19.05 -12.25 -19.12
CA LEU A 237 18.82 -12.37 -17.69
C LEU A 237 17.79 -11.34 -17.18
N LYS A 238 17.83 -10.07 -17.63
CA LYS A 238 16.77 -9.09 -17.34
C LYS A 238 15.43 -9.52 -17.92
N THR A 239 15.36 -10.00 -19.16
CA THR A 239 14.11 -10.51 -19.74
C THR A 239 13.58 -11.74 -18.98
N ALA A 240 14.45 -12.64 -18.52
CA ALA A 240 14.07 -13.79 -17.70
C ALA A 240 13.59 -13.37 -16.30
N GLN A 241 14.28 -12.44 -15.63
CA GLN A 241 13.82 -11.88 -14.34
C GLN A 241 12.49 -11.14 -14.47
N ASN A 242 12.32 -10.28 -15.48
CA ASN A 242 11.06 -9.57 -15.69
C ASN A 242 9.90 -10.53 -15.97
N ARG A 243 10.13 -11.61 -16.73
CA ARG A 243 9.14 -12.68 -16.94
C ARG A 243 8.86 -13.48 -15.68
N LEU A 244 9.86 -13.75 -14.84
CA LEU A 244 9.67 -14.42 -13.55
C LEU A 244 8.91 -13.53 -12.55
N SER A 245 9.15 -12.22 -12.54
CA SER A 245 8.38 -11.25 -11.76
C SER A 245 6.92 -11.15 -12.23
N ALA A 246 6.68 -11.18 -13.54
CA ALA A 246 5.33 -11.22 -14.12
C ALA A 246 4.61 -12.55 -13.82
N ILE A 247 5.33 -13.68 -13.80
CA ILE A 247 4.76 -14.97 -13.39
C ILE A 247 4.48 -14.97 -11.88
N ALA A 248 5.34 -14.38 -11.05
CA ALA A 248 5.13 -14.24 -9.61
C ALA A 248 3.91 -13.36 -9.27
N SER A 249 3.66 -12.28 -10.02
CA SER A 249 2.42 -11.51 -9.89
C SER A 249 1.20 -12.30 -10.41
N THR A 250 1.37 -13.14 -11.43
CA THR A 250 0.31 -14.05 -11.92
C THR A 250 -0.05 -15.15 -10.90
N PHE A 251 0.85 -15.54 -9.99
CA PHE A 251 0.53 -16.48 -8.89
C PHE A 251 -0.17 -15.83 -7.69
N ASN A 252 -0.28 -14.50 -7.63
CA ASN A 252 -1.11 -13.76 -6.67
C ASN A 252 -2.59 -13.67 -7.12
N VAL A 253 -3.17 -14.78 -7.60
CA VAL A 253 -4.61 -14.85 -7.91
C VAL A 253 -5.43 -14.89 -6.63
N GLY A 254 -5.75 -13.73 -6.07
CA GLY A 254 -6.67 -13.65 -4.93
C GLY A 254 -6.80 -12.32 -4.19
N THR A 255 -6.14 -11.23 -4.63
CA THR A 255 -5.95 -10.06 -3.73
C THR A 255 -6.22 -8.66 -4.30
N SER A 256 -7.50 -8.30 -4.44
CA SER A 256 -8.07 -6.93 -4.62
C SER A 256 -7.63 -6.11 -5.84
N SER A 257 -8.49 -5.17 -6.24
CA SER A 257 -8.21 -4.11 -7.21
C SER A 257 -7.19 -3.08 -6.69
N GLN A 258 -5.93 -3.49 -6.54
CA GLN A 258 -4.84 -2.54 -6.71
C GLN A 258 -4.88 -2.09 -8.18
N GLN A 259 -4.86 -0.78 -8.44
CA GLN A 259 -4.72 -0.29 -9.82
C GLN A 259 -3.36 -0.77 -10.34
N GLN A 260 -3.39 -1.65 -11.33
CA GLN A 260 -2.18 -2.19 -11.92
C GLN A 260 -1.69 -1.20 -12.98
N PHE A 261 -0.62 -0.48 -12.65
CA PHE A 261 0.10 0.34 -13.60
C PHE A 261 0.88 -0.57 -14.58
N PRO A 262 0.86 -0.28 -15.88
CA PRO A 262 1.82 -0.85 -16.84
C PRO A 262 3.26 -0.50 -16.44
N ALA A 263 4.25 -1.19 -17.00
CA ALA A 263 5.62 -0.69 -16.93
C ALA A 263 5.74 0.63 -17.73
N PHE A 264 6.71 1.47 -17.41
CA PHE A 264 6.91 2.79 -18.03
C PHE A 264 6.91 2.76 -19.58
N ASP A 265 7.59 1.76 -20.17
CA ASP A 265 7.67 1.59 -21.63
C ASP A 265 6.42 0.91 -22.24
N ASP A 266 5.59 0.25 -21.42
CA ASP A 266 4.34 -0.41 -21.80
C ASP A 266 3.11 0.52 -21.62
N LEU A 267 3.30 1.74 -21.09
CA LEU A 267 2.23 2.72 -20.95
C LEU A 267 1.63 3.11 -22.31
N PRO A 268 0.28 3.22 -22.42
CA PRO A 268 -0.36 3.75 -23.61
C PRO A 268 0.14 5.16 -23.95
N LYS A 269 0.52 5.38 -25.20
CA LYS A 269 1.07 6.67 -25.64
C LYS A 269 -0.01 7.75 -25.67
N VAL A 270 0.20 8.82 -24.91
CA VAL A 270 -0.58 10.07 -25.00
C VAL A 270 -0.08 10.91 -26.18
N GLU A 271 -0.99 11.41 -27.02
CA GLU A 271 -0.62 12.16 -28.22
C GLU A 271 0.00 13.53 -27.89
N GLY A 272 1.18 13.80 -28.45
CA GLY A 272 1.92 15.04 -28.26
C GLY A 272 2.75 15.15 -26.97
N GLU A 273 2.66 14.16 -26.08
CA GLU A 273 3.38 14.10 -24.80
C GLU A 273 4.49 13.00 -24.82
N PRO A 274 5.47 13.04 -23.91
CA PRO A 274 6.52 12.01 -23.83
C PRO A 274 5.97 10.64 -23.38
N GLN A 275 6.67 9.56 -23.76
CA GLN A 275 6.39 8.20 -23.27
C GLN A 275 6.54 8.18 -21.76
N GLY A 276 5.52 7.69 -21.03
CA GLY A 276 5.47 7.76 -19.57
C GLY A 276 4.43 8.75 -19.01
N CYS A 277 3.81 9.57 -19.86
CA CYS A 277 2.62 10.36 -19.52
C CYS A 277 1.44 9.45 -19.15
N ILE A 278 0.68 9.79 -18.09
CA ILE A 278 -0.50 9.02 -17.64
C ILE A 278 -1.81 9.82 -17.68
N TRP A 279 -1.91 10.86 -18.52
CA TRP A 279 -3.15 11.60 -18.71
C TRP A 279 -4.30 10.66 -19.12
N GLY A 280 -5.49 10.90 -18.57
CA GLY A 280 -6.64 10.01 -18.73
C GLY A 280 -6.65 8.78 -17.81
N PHE A 281 -5.56 8.44 -17.10
CA PHE A 281 -5.50 7.22 -16.28
C PHE A 281 -6.42 7.29 -15.04
N PHE A 282 -6.56 8.47 -14.45
CA PHE A 282 -7.42 8.70 -13.27
C PHE A 282 -8.81 9.27 -13.61
N ASP A 283 -9.06 9.60 -14.88
CA ASP A 283 -10.36 10.10 -15.36
C ASP A 283 -11.48 9.11 -15.07
N LYS A 284 -12.67 9.63 -14.75
CA LYS A 284 -13.85 8.82 -14.39
C LYS A 284 -15.08 9.35 -15.11
N ASP A 285 -15.84 8.45 -15.72
CA ASP A 285 -17.12 8.75 -16.37
C ASP A 285 -17.05 9.90 -17.42
N GLY A 286 -15.88 10.03 -18.08
CA GLY A 286 -15.59 11.08 -19.06
C GLY A 286 -15.21 12.44 -18.46
N VAL A 287 -15.14 12.55 -17.13
CA VAL A 287 -14.64 13.72 -16.41
C VAL A 287 -13.14 13.59 -16.20
N LYS A 288 -12.41 14.65 -16.57
CA LYS A 288 -10.97 14.76 -16.34
C LYS A 288 -10.65 14.80 -14.86
N ASP A 289 -9.69 13.99 -14.44
CA ASP A 289 -9.13 14.08 -13.09
C ASP A 289 -8.26 15.35 -12.93
N GLU A 290 -8.27 15.90 -11.71
CA GLU A 290 -7.51 17.08 -11.28
C GLU A 290 -6.71 16.84 -9.98
N CYS A 291 -6.62 15.58 -9.51
CA CYS A 291 -5.93 15.18 -8.27
C CYS A 291 -4.70 14.30 -8.50
N GLY A 292 -4.54 13.72 -9.69
CA GLY A 292 -3.41 12.89 -10.09
C GLY A 292 -3.13 11.75 -9.14
N THR A 293 -1.87 11.56 -8.75
CA THR A 293 -1.46 10.43 -7.90
C THR A 293 -1.99 10.49 -6.47
N LEU A 294 -2.61 11.59 -6.03
CA LEU A 294 -3.39 11.60 -4.77
C LEU A 294 -4.59 10.62 -4.83
N ASN A 295 -5.03 10.19 -6.01
CA ASN A 295 -5.99 9.09 -6.16
C ASN A 295 -5.48 7.74 -5.58
N LEU A 296 -4.17 7.56 -5.42
CA LEU A 296 -3.57 6.38 -4.75
C LEU A 296 -3.87 6.34 -3.25
N LEU A 297 -4.17 7.49 -2.62
CA LEU A 297 -4.58 7.61 -1.22
C LEU A 297 -6.04 7.18 -1.04
N THR A 298 -6.32 5.91 -1.38
CA THR A 298 -7.62 5.26 -1.24
C THR A 298 -7.93 4.98 0.23
N PRO A 299 -9.20 4.81 0.64
CA PRO A 299 -9.55 4.46 2.02
C PRO A 299 -8.85 3.21 2.56
N VAL A 300 -8.46 2.25 1.71
CA VAL A 300 -7.71 1.05 2.10
C VAL A 300 -6.25 1.39 2.41
N VAL A 301 -5.62 2.24 1.61
CA VAL A 301 -4.24 2.73 1.81
C VAL A 301 -4.16 3.60 3.07
N VAL A 302 -5.10 4.54 3.24
CA VAL A 302 -5.17 5.40 4.43
C VAL A 302 -5.43 4.58 5.71
N HIS A 303 -6.30 3.57 5.66
CA HIS A 303 -6.53 2.67 6.78
C HIS A 303 -5.33 1.75 7.08
N ALA A 304 -4.52 1.41 6.08
CA ALA A 304 -3.26 0.70 6.32
C ALA A 304 -2.23 1.62 7.00
N ALA A 305 -2.11 2.87 6.53
CA ALA A 305 -1.22 3.88 7.09
C ALA A 305 -1.53 4.22 8.54
N SER A 306 -2.79 4.15 9.00
CA SER A 306 -3.13 4.45 10.39
C SER A 306 -2.49 3.50 11.42
N ARG A 307 -1.91 2.38 10.97
CA ARG A 307 -1.13 1.43 11.81
C ARG A 307 0.29 1.92 12.13
N GLU A 308 0.76 2.96 11.46
CA GLU A 308 2.00 3.67 11.79
C GLU A 308 1.83 4.50 13.07
N ILE A 309 0.58 4.86 13.44
CA ILE A 309 0.25 5.49 14.72
C ILE A 309 0.31 4.44 15.83
N GLN A 310 1.40 4.40 16.58
CA GLN A 310 1.66 3.45 17.66
C GLN A 310 1.94 4.12 18.99
N SER A 311 2.44 5.37 18.98
CA SER A 311 2.81 6.15 20.15
C SER A 311 2.00 7.44 20.34
N GLY A 312 1.42 8.00 19.27
CA GLY A 312 0.72 9.29 19.28
C GLY A 312 1.64 10.51 19.33
N GLU A 313 2.96 10.29 19.35
CA GLU A 313 3.96 11.36 19.16
C GLU A 313 3.83 11.93 17.76
N HIS A 314 3.84 13.26 17.64
CA HIS A 314 3.57 13.95 16.40
C HIS A 314 4.48 15.17 16.22
N ILE A 315 4.79 15.48 14.96
CA ILE A 315 5.81 16.46 14.57
C ILE A 315 5.23 17.32 13.45
N GLN A 316 5.20 18.64 13.67
CA GLN A 316 4.89 19.65 12.65
C GLN A 316 6.04 19.71 11.64
N LEU A 317 5.74 19.62 10.35
CA LEU A 317 6.73 19.65 9.25
C LEU A 317 6.75 21.00 8.52
N ASP A 318 5.80 21.90 8.80
CA ASP A 318 5.83 23.29 8.34
C ASP A 318 6.96 24.06 9.05
N TRP A 319 7.95 24.48 8.27
CA TRP A 319 8.97 25.44 8.66
C TRP A 319 8.31 26.82 8.86
N PRO A 320 8.56 27.53 9.98
CA PRO A 320 7.93 28.81 10.27
C PRO A 320 8.01 29.83 9.13
N LEU A 321 6.87 30.43 8.75
CA LEU A 321 6.72 31.31 7.58
C LEU A 321 7.70 32.50 7.52
N HIS A 322 8.21 32.95 8.67
CA HIS A 322 9.18 34.05 8.76
C HIS A 322 10.64 33.62 8.53
N ASN A 323 10.92 32.32 8.38
CA ASN A 323 12.29 31.82 8.24
C ASN A 323 12.88 32.11 6.85
N VAL A 324 12.06 32.17 5.79
CA VAL A 324 12.53 32.56 4.44
C VAL A 324 12.68 34.09 4.37
N GLN A 325 13.75 34.59 4.99
CA GLN A 325 14.09 36.01 5.07
C GLN A 325 14.47 36.60 3.70
N PHE A 326 15.06 35.79 2.83
CA PHE A 326 15.52 36.20 1.50
C PHE A 326 14.96 35.22 0.45
N PRO A 327 13.67 35.33 0.07
CA PRO A 327 13.06 34.42 -0.88
C PRO A 327 13.74 34.49 -2.25
N GLY A 328 13.93 33.31 -2.84
CA GLY A 328 14.45 33.16 -4.20
C GLY A 328 13.44 33.60 -5.27
N PHE A 329 13.86 33.52 -6.54
CA PHE A 329 12.99 33.72 -7.71
C PHE A 329 12.21 35.07 -7.75
N ASN A 330 12.73 36.10 -7.09
CA ASN A 330 12.07 37.40 -6.93
C ASN A 330 10.66 37.31 -6.30
N ARG A 331 10.39 36.22 -5.54
CA ARG A 331 9.15 36.06 -4.75
C ARG A 331 9.16 37.10 -3.62
N LYS A 332 7.97 37.42 -3.09
CA LYS A 332 7.82 38.39 -2.00
C LYS A 332 8.11 37.73 -0.63
N GLU A 333 8.61 38.54 0.28
CA GLU A 333 8.81 38.19 1.69
C GLU A 333 7.47 38.04 2.42
N PHE A 334 7.48 37.25 3.50
CA PHE A 334 6.37 37.13 4.44
C PHE A 334 6.16 38.43 5.22
N SER A 335 4.90 38.82 5.44
CA SER A 335 4.55 39.93 6.34
C SER A 335 3.37 39.56 7.25
N GLN A 336 3.45 39.97 8.51
CA GLN A 336 2.40 39.84 9.52
C GLN A 336 2.12 41.21 10.12
N THR A 337 0.88 41.71 9.98
CA THR A 337 0.40 42.92 10.65
C THR A 337 -0.46 42.49 11.83
N LYS A 338 -0.05 42.82 13.07
CA LYS A 338 -0.84 42.52 14.28
C LYS A 338 -1.79 43.67 14.58
N LEU A 339 -3.06 43.35 14.80
CA LEU A 339 -4.14 44.31 15.03
C LEU A 339 -4.58 44.23 16.49
N ASP A 340 -4.52 45.37 17.19
CA ASP A 340 -5.08 45.53 18.53
C ASP A 340 -6.54 45.98 18.41
N LEU A 341 -7.45 45.26 19.08
CA LEU A 341 -8.88 45.57 19.08
C LEU A 341 -9.33 46.43 20.28
N GLU A 342 -8.41 46.90 21.12
CA GLU A 342 -8.70 47.88 22.19
C GLU A 342 -9.37 49.17 21.67
N PRO A 343 -9.02 49.73 20.49
CA PRO A 343 -9.76 50.86 19.89
C PRO A 343 -11.23 50.57 19.59
N LEU A 344 -11.64 49.30 19.50
CA LEU A 344 -13.04 48.86 19.35
C LEU A 344 -13.70 48.51 20.71
N GLY A 345 -12.98 48.65 21.82
CA GLY A 345 -13.44 48.34 23.17
C GLY A 345 -13.20 46.89 23.62
N PHE A 346 -12.46 46.08 22.86
CA PHE A 346 -12.19 44.67 23.18
C PHE A 346 -10.72 44.46 23.59
N LYS A 347 -10.48 43.60 24.58
CA LYS A 347 -9.12 43.12 24.91
C LYS A 347 -8.82 41.86 24.10
N ALA A 348 -8.58 42.04 22.80
CA ALA A 348 -8.36 40.99 21.81
C ALA A 348 -7.35 41.43 20.75
N MET A 349 -6.73 40.46 20.07
CA MET A 349 -5.73 40.66 19.03
C MET A 349 -6.11 39.82 17.81
N ASP A 350 -6.07 40.42 16.62
CA ASP A 350 -6.13 39.75 15.32
C ASP A 350 -4.78 39.92 14.59
N ASP A 351 -4.59 39.24 13.45
CA ASP A 351 -3.51 39.54 12.52
C ASP A 351 -3.90 39.38 11.04
N GLU A 352 -3.19 40.10 10.19
CA GLU A 352 -3.26 39.98 8.72
C GLU A 352 -1.94 39.40 8.21
N LEU A 353 -2.03 38.38 7.35
CA LEU A 353 -0.87 37.72 6.75
C LEU A 353 -0.80 38.01 5.26
N TYR A 354 0.34 38.52 4.80
CA TYR A 354 0.71 38.50 3.39
C TYR A 354 1.68 37.34 3.15
N ILE A 355 1.25 36.37 2.35
CA ILE A 355 2.04 35.20 1.95
C ILE A 355 2.15 35.14 0.43
N ASN A 356 3.36 34.95 -0.08
CA ASN A 356 3.54 34.28 -1.36
C ASN A 356 3.55 32.78 -1.06
N THR A 357 2.63 32.00 -1.65
CA THR A 357 2.47 30.59 -1.28
C THR A 357 3.61 29.68 -1.76
N GLN A 358 4.63 30.26 -2.41
CA GLN A 358 5.89 29.61 -2.76
C GLN A 358 7.11 30.16 -1.99
N SER A 359 6.92 30.98 -0.95
CA SER A 359 7.99 31.58 -0.11
C SER A 359 8.10 30.93 1.28
N GLY A 360 8.13 29.60 1.38
CA GLY A 360 8.20 28.88 2.66
C GLY A 360 8.04 27.38 2.47
N SER A 361 7.74 26.63 3.53
CA SER A 361 7.21 25.29 3.33
C SER A 361 5.96 25.36 2.47
N GLN A 362 5.88 24.52 1.43
CA GLN A 362 4.76 24.55 0.48
C GLN A 362 4.37 23.17 -0.03
N TRP A 363 3.20 23.14 -0.65
CA TRP A 363 2.82 22.23 -1.74
C TRP A 363 2.62 23.03 -3.03
N ASP A 364 3.12 22.49 -4.13
CA ASP A 364 2.89 22.96 -5.50
C ASP A 364 1.77 22.19 -6.18
N SER A 365 0.74 22.90 -6.61
CA SER A 365 -0.40 22.29 -7.33
C SER A 365 -0.01 21.82 -8.73
N LEU A 366 -0.90 21.06 -9.36
CA LEU A 366 -0.74 20.60 -10.74
C LEU A 366 -0.88 21.76 -11.77
N LYS A 367 -1.08 23.00 -11.30
CA LYS A 367 -1.02 24.27 -12.05
C LYS A 367 0.26 25.08 -11.76
N HIS A 368 1.15 24.65 -10.86
CA HIS A 368 2.33 25.44 -10.49
C HIS A 368 3.32 25.60 -11.66
N PHE A 369 3.77 24.49 -12.23
CA PHE A 369 4.76 24.46 -13.30
C PHE A 369 4.16 23.80 -14.55
N ALA A 370 4.31 24.43 -15.72
CA ALA A 370 3.91 23.87 -17.00
C ALA A 370 5.07 23.08 -17.63
N HIS A 371 4.77 22.12 -18.50
CA HIS A 371 5.77 21.58 -19.41
C HIS A 371 6.15 22.68 -20.41
N GLN A 372 7.36 23.21 -20.30
CA GLN A 372 7.79 24.46 -20.91
C GLN A 372 7.70 24.43 -22.44
N LYS A 373 7.89 23.24 -23.03
CA LYS A 373 7.84 23.04 -24.48
C LYS A 373 6.43 23.05 -25.07
N THR A 374 5.41 22.62 -24.33
CA THR A 374 4.02 22.56 -24.83
C THR A 374 3.11 23.62 -24.21
N GLY A 375 3.52 24.28 -23.12
CA GLY A 375 2.70 25.24 -22.40
C GLY A 375 1.45 24.58 -21.79
N LYS A 376 1.53 23.29 -21.45
CA LYS A 376 0.44 22.52 -20.83
C LYS A 376 0.76 22.15 -19.39
N TYR A 377 -0.30 22.01 -18.61
CA TYR A 377 -0.34 21.46 -17.26
C TYR A 377 -0.98 20.07 -17.27
N TYR A 378 -1.13 19.46 -16.09
CA TYR A 378 -1.72 18.14 -15.93
C TYR A 378 -3.04 17.96 -16.71
N ASN A 379 -3.19 16.78 -17.29
CA ASN A 379 -4.35 16.37 -18.08
C ASN A 379 -4.67 17.29 -19.29
N GLY A 380 -3.65 17.99 -19.80
CA GLY A 380 -3.73 18.78 -21.03
C GLY A 380 -4.36 20.17 -20.91
N LEU A 381 -4.50 20.71 -19.69
CA LEU A 381 -4.91 22.10 -19.47
C LEU A 381 -3.85 23.05 -20.06
N THR A 382 -4.22 23.90 -21.03
CA THR A 382 -3.27 24.84 -21.65
C THR A 382 -3.00 26.04 -20.74
N HIS A 383 -1.86 26.73 -20.93
CA HIS A 383 -1.52 27.91 -20.14
C HIS A 383 -2.55 29.04 -20.27
N GLU A 384 -3.12 29.26 -21.47
CA GLU A 384 -4.20 30.22 -21.64
C GLU A 384 -5.43 29.86 -20.80
N GLN A 385 -5.81 28.57 -20.73
CA GLN A 385 -6.93 28.11 -19.91
C GLN A 385 -6.60 28.22 -18.42
N ALA A 386 -5.38 27.84 -18.01
CA ALA A 386 -4.93 27.90 -16.61
C ALA A 386 -4.98 29.32 -16.02
N THR A 387 -4.68 30.35 -16.82
CA THR A 387 -4.80 31.77 -16.39
C THR A 387 -6.26 32.25 -16.20
N LYS A 388 -7.24 31.47 -16.65
CA LYS A 388 -8.67 31.84 -16.71
C LYS A 388 -9.60 30.88 -15.96
N SER A 389 -9.07 29.84 -15.32
CA SER A 389 -9.86 28.75 -14.71
C SER A 389 -9.27 28.26 -13.40
N ASP A 390 -10.13 27.67 -12.57
CA ASP A 390 -9.76 27.08 -11.28
C ASP A 390 -9.15 25.67 -11.42
N THR A 391 -9.37 24.99 -12.55
CA THR A 391 -8.93 23.62 -12.88
C THR A 391 -7.48 23.34 -12.49
N ASN A 392 -7.18 22.16 -11.91
CA ASN A 392 -5.88 21.77 -11.34
C ASN A 392 -5.42 22.59 -10.12
N GLY A 393 -6.29 23.42 -9.53
CA GLY A 393 -6.01 24.20 -8.32
C GLY A 393 -6.13 23.39 -7.03
N ILE A 394 -5.38 23.77 -6.00
CA ILE A 394 -5.19 22.98 -4.76
C ILE A 394 -6.48 22.68 -3.96
N HIS A 395 -7.54 23.48 -4.12
CA HIS A 395 -8.85 23.21 -3.53
C HIS A 395 -9.39 21.79 -3.79
N ASN A 396 -9.18 21.23 -4.98
CA ASN A 396 -9.59 19.86 -5.30
C ASN A 396 -9.01 18.84 -4.30
N TRP A 397 -7.81 19.11 -3.77
CA TRP A 397 -7.16 18.26 -2.78
C TRP A 397 -7.78 18.42 -1.39
N CYS A 398 -8.25 19.62 -1.04
CA CYS A 398 -9.03 19.87 0.17
C CYS A 398 -10.40 19.17 0.06
N GLU A 399 -11.09 19.31 -1.07
CA GLU A 399 -12.43 18.75 -1.33
C GLU A 399 -12.45 17.21 -1.32
N ARG A 400 -11.38 16.53 -1.79
CA ARG A 400 -11.23 15.07 -1.64
C ARG A 400 -10.93 14.59 -0.21
N GLY A 401 -10.72 15.49 0.75
CA GLY A 401 -10.37 15.18 2.14
C GLY A 401 -8.90 15.36 2.53
N GLY A 402 -8.16 16.23 1.85
CA GLY A 402 -6.76 16.55 2.13
C GLY A 402 -5.76 15.54 1.58
N ILE A 403 -4.53 15.59 2.09
CA ILE A 403 -3.44 14.64 1.80
C ILE A 403 -3.20 13.83 3.08
N VAL A 404 -3.68 12.60 3.10
CA VAL A 404 -3.59 11.71 4.28
C VAL A 404 -3.10 10.35 3.82
N GLY A 405 -2.08 9.80 4.46
CA GLY A 405 -1.43 8.57 3.99
C GLY A 405 -0.26 8.14 4.86
N ARG A 406 0.64 7.33 4.29
CA ARG A 406 1.89 6.93 4.93
C ARG A 406 3.03 7.82 4.42
N GLY A 407 3.69 8.52 5.32
CA GLY A 407 4.94 9.22 5.01
C GLY A 407 6.14 8.29 5.14
N VAL A 408 7.12 8.48 4.26
CA VAL A 408 8.42 7.78 4.30
C VAL A 408 9.54 8.79 4.20
N LEU A 409 10.34 8.93 5.26
CA LEU A 409 11.54 9.75 5.25
C LEU A 409 12.70 8.97 4.61
N ILE A 410 13.36 9.58 3.64
CA ILE A 410 14.67 9.18 3.12
C ILE A 410 15.68 10.22 3.63
N ASP A 411 16.34 9.88 4.73
CA ASP A 411 17.30 10.72 5.44
C ASP A 411 18.70 10.61 4.79
N TRP A 412 18.75 11.01 3.52
CA TRP A 412 19.97 10.96 2.71
C TRP A 412 21.11 11.72 3.36
N LEU A 413 20.82 12.86 4.02
CA LEU A 413 21.80 13.66 4.69
C LEU A 413 22.54 12.90 5.81
N SER A 414 21.82 12.25 6.72
CA SER A 414 22.43 11.45 7.79
C SER A 414 23.19 10.25 7.22
N TRP A 415 22.63 9.57 6.21
CA TRP A 415 23.30 8.46 5.53
C TRP A 415 24.63 8.89 4.89
N TYR A 416 24.61 10.01 4.16
CA TYR A 416 25.80 10.56 3.50
C TYR A 416 26.87 10.93 4.53
N GLU A 417 26.49 11.62 5.61
CA GLU A 417 27.44 12.04 6.64
C GLU A 417 28.08 10.86 7.39
N GLU A 418 27.34 9.76 7.58
CA GLU A 418 27.86 8.52 8.18
C GLU A 418 28.80 7.74 7.24
N HIS A 419 28.53 7.72 5.92
CA HIS A 419 29.24 6.84 4.98
C HIS A 419 30.31 7.54 4.12
N LYS A 420 30.17 8.85 3.88
CA LYS A 420 31.01 9.65 2.97
C LYS A 420 31.63 10.87 3.64
N GLY A 421 31.33 11.12 4.91
CA GLY A 421 31.77 12.31 5.64
C GLY A 421 30.98 13.56 5.22
N LYS A 422 31.57 14.74 5.38
CA LYS A 422 30.85 16.02 5.23
C LYS A 422 30.02 16.09 3.94
N ALA A 423 28.71 16.30 4.09
CA ALA A 423 27.79 16.43 2.96
C ALA A 423 28.12 17.63 2.05
N PRO A 424 27.77 17.56 0.76
CA PRO A 424 27.76 18.71 -0.16
C PRO A 424 26.98 19.89 0.41
N SER A 425 27.37 21.10 0.05
CA SER A 425 26.62 22.30 0.47
C SER A 425 25.25 22.33 -0.22
N PRO A 426 24.14 22.52 0.51
CA PRO A 426 22.81 22.48 -0.07
C PRO A 426 22.50 23.68 -1.00
N VAL A 427 23.35 24.71 -0.99
CA VAL A 427 23.32 25.84 -1.94
C VAL A 427 24.35 25.66 -3.08
N THR A 428 24.48 24.42 -3.57
CA THR A 428 25.25 24.06 -4.76
C THR A 428 24.44 23.08 -5.61
N ARG A 429 24.73 23.01 -6.92
CA ARG A 429 24.02 22.14 -7.87
C ARG A 429 24.47 20.68 -7.74
N HIS A 430 24.33 20.11 -6.54
CA HIS A 430 24.60 18.71 -6.29
C HIS A 430 23.36 17.89 -6.62
N GLU A 431 23.52 16.95 -7.56
CA GLU A 431 22.49 16.00 -7.97
C GLU A 431 22.59 14.75 -7.07
N ILE A 432 21.60 14.54 -6.20
CA ILE A 432 21.48 13.32 -5.40
C ILE A 432 21.02 12.18 -6.33
N PRO A 433 21.82 11.12 -6.55
CA PRO A 433 21.45 10.04 -7.45
C PRO A 433 20.54 9.01 -6.78
N VAL A 434 19.69 8.34 -7.58
CA VAL A 434 18.80 7.25 -7.13
C VAL A 434 19.52 6.18 -6.30
N ASP A 435 20.72 5.76 -6.72
CA ASP A 435 21.51 4.74 -6.03
C ASP A 435 21.83 5.10 -4.57
N GLU A 436 21.93 6.39 -4.25
CA GLU A 436 22.12 6.87 -2.88
C GLU A 436 20.82 6.93 -2.08
N LEU A 437 19.68 7.20 -2.72
CA LEU A 437 18.37 7.05 -2.07
C LEU A 437 18.08 5.57 -1.75
N GLU A 438 18.43 4.66 -2.65
CA GLU A 438 18.33 3.20 -2.45
C GLU A 438 19.27 2.72 -1.34
N ALA A 439 20.51 3.20 -1.32
CA ALA A 439 21.47 2.92 -0.25
C ALA A 439 20.97 3.45 1.11
N THR A 440 20.37 4.64 1.13
CA THR A 440 19.74 5.25 2.31
C THR A 440 18.57 4.41 2.81
N LEU A 441 17.60 4.07 1.95
CA LEU A 441 16.46 3.20 2.29
C LEU A 441 16.92 1.85 2.86
N LYS A 442 17.95 1.24 2.25
CA LYS A 442 18.55 -0.01 2.72
C LYS A 442 19.23 0.13 4.08
N TRP A 443 19.98 1.21 4.32
CA TRP A 443 20.61 1.50 5.61
C TRP A 443 19.56 1.74 6.71
N GLN A 444 18.48 2.45 6.41
CA GLN A 444 17.32 2.63 7.30
C GLN A 444 16.47 1.37 7.50
N GLY A 445 16.73 0.27 6.79
CA GLY A 445 15.86 -0.91 6.76
C GLY A 445 14.42 -0.62 6.29
N THR A 446 14.23 0.42 5.48
CA THR A 446 12.92 1.00 5.13
C THR A 446 12.46 0.57 3.74
N ALA A 447 11.20 0.14 3.63
CA ALA A 447 10.58 -0.27 2.37
C ALA A 447 9.38 0.62 2.01
N THR A 448 9.41 1.18 0.79
CA THR A 448 8.33 1.97 0.20
C THR A 448 7.24 1.07 -0.38
N GLN A 449 6.03 1.61 -0.51
CA GLN A 449 4.83 0.96 -1.04
C GLN A 449 4.06 1.95 -1.94
N PRO A 450 3.28 1.47 -2.93
CA PRO A 450 2.43 2.33 -3.74
C PRO A 450 1.46 3.15 -2.87
N GLY A 451 1.38 4.46 -3.15
CA GLY A 451 0.61 5.42 -2.38
C GLY A 451 1.34 6.02 -1.17
N ASP A 452 2.59 5.67 -0.92
CA ASP A 452 3.44 6.39 0.06
C ASP A 452 3.66 7.84 -0.37
N ILE A 453 3.93 8.70 0.60
CA ILE A 453 4.36 10.09 0.42
C ILE A 453 5.86 10.12 0.73
N MET A 454 6.68 10.25 -0.32
CA MET A 454 8.14 10.21 -0.20
C MET A 454 8.68 11.56 0.25
N ILE A 455 9.51 11.59 1.29
CA ILE A 455 10.06 12.82 1.87
C ILE A 455 11.60 12.69 1.90
N ILE A 456 12.33 13.56 1.19
CA ILE A 456 13.81 13.54 1.15
C ILE A 456 14.38 14.62 2.07
N ARG A 457 15.28 14.26 2.98
CA ARG A 457 16.09 15.22 3.74
C ARG A 457 17.48 15.37 3.12
N SER A 458 17.69 16.55 2.53
CA SER A 458 18.91 16.96 1.80
C SER A 458 19.80 17.93 2.58
N GLY A 459 19.28 18.52 3.67
CA GLY A 459 20.01 19.39 4.60
C GLY A 459 19.88 20.90 4.34
N TYR A 460 18.99 21.33 3.45
CA TYR A 460 18.82 22.74 3.12
C TYR A 460 18.24 23.55 4.29
N VAL A 461 17.16 23.08 4.94
CA VAL A 461 16.61 23.75 6.14
C VAL A 461 17.64 23.75 7.28
N ARG A 462 18.37 22.64 7.47
CA ARG A 462 19.47 22.56 8.45
C ARG A 462 20.55 23.62 8.21
N TRP A 463 21.00 23.77 6.97
CA TRP A 463 21.96 24.82 6.60
C TRP A 463 21.38 26.20 6.85
N HIS A 464 20.16 26.48 6.36
CA HIS A 464 19.56 27.81 6.48
C HIS A 464 19.42 28.23 7.94
N ASN A 465 18.92 27.34 8.81
CA ASN A 465 18.78 27.60 10.24
C ASN A 465 20.11 27.99 10.92
N ASN A 466 21.25 27.45 10.46
CA ASN A 466 22.58 27.71 11.01
C ASN A 466 23.39 28.79 10.27
N ALA A 467 23.00 29.16 9.05
CA ALA A 467 23.70 30.14 8.23
C ALA A 467 23.48 31.59 8.70
N SER A 468 24.49 32.44 8.51
CA SER A 468 24.38 33.89 8.74
C SER A 468 23.47 34.57 7.71
N GLY A 469 22.99 35.78 8.00
CA GLY A 469 22.12 36.53 7.07
C GLY A 469 22.73 36.77 5.69
N SER A 470 24.05 37.00 5.61
CA SER A 470 24.76 37.14 4.34
C SER A 470 24.89 35.82 3.57
N GLU A 471 25.13 34.71 4.27
CA GLU A 471 25.16 33.37 3.65
C GLU A 471 23.78 32.95 3.15
N ARG A 472 22.72 33.20 3.93
CA ARG A 472 21.33 33.00 3.52
C ARG A 472 21.04 33.77 2.24
N LYS A 473 21.15 35.10 2.27
CA LYS A 473 20.88 35.95 1.10
C LYS A 473 21.67 35.52 -0.14
N SER A 474 22.95 35.18 0.05
CA SER A 474 23.80 34.75 -1.06
C SER A 474 23.44 33.37 -1.60
N GLY A 475 22.97 32.45 -0.76
CA GLY A 475 22.57 31.09 -1.13
C GLY A 475 21.13 30.94 -1.60
N THR A 476 20.28 31.96 -1.48
CA THR A 476 18.85 31.89 -1.83
C THR A 476 18.42 32.93 -2.87
N GLN A 477 18.54 34.21 -2.54
CA GLN A 477 18.05 35.33 -3.36
C GLN A 477 19.04 35.68 -4.47
N GLU A 478 20.34 35.68 -4.18
CA GLU A 478 21.38 36.05 -5.14
C GLU A 478 21.86 34.88 -6.01
N LYS A 479 21.76 33.64 -5.50
CA LYS A 479 22.08 32.41 -6.23
C LYS A 479 20.87 31.49 -6.20
N SER A 480 20.15 31.41 -7.30
CA SER A 480 19.13 30.38 -7.52
C SER A 480 19.83 29.07 -7.91
N ILE A 481 20.44 28.39 -6.93
CA ILE A 481 21.15 27.12 -7.07
C ILE A 481 20.89 26.27 -5.82
N ALA A 482 20.47 25.01 -5.98
CA ALA A 482 20.16 24.13 -4.84
C ALA A 482 20.49 22.66 -5.09
N ILE A 483 20.75 21.96 -3.98
CA ILE A 483 20.80 20.49 -3.94
C ILE A 483 19.40 19.92 -4.15
N GLY A 484 19.32 18.72 -4.72
CA GLY A 484 18.08 17.96 -4.80
C GLY A 484 18.27 16.67 -5.58
N LEU A 485 17.17 15.94 -5.82
CA LEU A 485 17.18 14.72 -6.62
C LEU A 485 17.68 15.02 -8.04
N ALA A 486 18.48 14.11 -8.61
CA ALA A 486 19.01 14.26 -9.97
C ALA A 486 17.88 14.25 -11.02
N GLY A 487 17.75 15.30 -11.83
CA GLY A 487 16.81 15.36 -12.95
C GLY A 487 17.33 14.59 -14.17
N ASN A 488 17.05 13.28 -14.23
CA ASN A 488 17.44 12.39 -15.34
C ASN A 488 16.47 11.21 -15.50
N GLU A 489 16.60 10.46 -16.60
CA GLU A 489 15.75 9.30 -16.92
C GLU A 489 15.69 8.24 -15.81
N ASN A 490 16.81 7.98 -15.11
CA ASN A 490 16.86 6.97 -14.05
C ASN A 490 15.98 7.39 -12.86
N SER A 491 16.04 8.66 -12.46
CA SER A 491 15.16 9.21 -11.41
C SER A 491 13.70 9.20 -11.81
N VAL A 492 13.38 9.55 -13.06
CA VAL A 492 12.00 9.53 -13.58
C VAL A 492 11.43 8.12 -13.58
N ARG A 493 12.15 7.13 -14.12
CA ARG A 493 11.72 5.73 -14.11
C ARG A 493 11.59 5.18 -12.69
N TRP A 494 12.53 5.50 -11.81
CA TRP A 494 12.49 5.07 -10.41
C TRP A 494 11.27 5.65 -9.66
N LEU A 495 11.00 6.95 -9.80
CA LEU A 495 9.83 7.59 -9.19
C LEU A 495 8.52 6.97 -9.70
N TYR A 496 8.43 6.70 -11.00
CA TYR A 496 7.30 6.02 -11.62
C TYR A 496 7.07 4.62 -11.02
N ASP A 497 8.09 3.76 -11.05
CA ASP A 497 8.02 2.37 -10.58
C ASP A 497 7.62 2.27 -9.08
N ARG A 498 7.90 3.31 -8.29
CA ARG A 498 7.53 3.38 -6.87
C ARG A 498 6.10 3.81 -6.60
N HIS A 499 5.42 4.47 -7.55
CA HIS A 499 4.03 4.88 -7.46
C HIS A 499 3.72 5.70 -6.19
N PHE A 500 4.51 6.73 -5.91
CA PHE A 500 4.25 7.64 -4.79
C PHE A 500 2.99 8.48 -5.02
N ALA A 501 2.22 8.75 -3.95
CA ALA A 501 1.05 9.61 -4.03
C ALA A 501 1.43 11.09 -4.17
N ALA A 502 2.52 11.49 -3.52
CA ALA A 502 3.13 12.81 -3.54
C ALA A 502 4.61 12.69 -3.14
N VAL A 503 5.41 13.70 -3.46
CA VAL A 503 6.82 13.79 -3.05
C VAL A 503 7.08 15.10 -2.34
N ALA A 504 8.01 15.13 -1.38
CA ALA A 504 8.41 16.36 -0.70
C ALA A 504 9.88 16.33 -0.28
N GLY A 505 10.42 17.48 0.13
CA GLY A 505 11.73 17.57 0.75
C GLY A 505 11.97 18.91 1.45
N ASP A 506 13.18 19.05 2.01
CA ASP A 506 13.61 20.25 2.73
C ASP A 506 14.31 21.30 1.84
N THR A 507 14.48 21.05 0.54
CA THR A 507 15.09 21.97 -0.45
C THR A 507 14.06 22.85 -1.17
N VAL A 508 14.53 23.82 -1.96
CA VAL A 508 13.73 24.90 -2.63
C VAL A 508 13.26 24.59 -4.06
N ALA A 509 13.48 23.36 -4.51
CA ALA A 509 13.23 22.94 -5.90
C ALA A 509 12.92 21.43 -6.05
N PHE A 510 12.85 20.67 -4.95
CA PHE A 510 12.87 19.19 -4.86
C PHE A 510 14.02 18.47 -5.61
N GLU A 511 14.13 18.66 -6.93
CA GLU A 511 15.26 18.31 -7.79
C GLU A 511 16.44 19.29 -7.66
N SER A 512 17.61 18.90 -8.16
CA SER A 512 18.78 19.79 -8.17
C SER A 512 18.58 20.96 -9.13
N TRP A 513 18.70 22.18 -8.60
CA TRP A 513 18.42 23.41 -9.33
C TRP A 513 19.71 24.15 -9.73
N PRO A 514 19.83 24.69 -10.97
CA PRO A 514 18.82 24.67 -12.04
C PRO A 514 18.66 23.31 -12.74
N PRO A 515 17.43 22.93 -13.15
CA PRO A 515 17.16 21.72 -13.92
C PRO A 515 17.64 21.87 -15.36
N LYS A 516 17.87 20.74 -16.03
CA LYS A 516 18.27 20.70 -17.43
C LYS A 516 17.04 20.54 -18.33
N LEU A 517 16.34 21.64 -18.57
CA LEU A 517 15.08 21.66 -19.34
C LEU A 517 15.25 21.14 -20.79
N ASP A 518 16.45 21.27 -21.35
CA ASP A 518 16.82 20.81 -22.69
C ASP A 518 17.03 19.29 -22.79
N GLU A 519 17.42 18.61 -21.69
CA GLU A 519 17.53 17.15 -21.64
C GLU A 519 16.16 16.44 -21.51
N GLY A 520 15.08 17.16 -21.17
CA GLY A 520 13.71 16.64 -21.08
C GLY A 520 13.39 15.84 -19.80
N TRP A 521 14.25 15.92 -18.78
CA TRP A 521 14.13 15.16 -17.52
C TRP A 521 13.92 16.05 -16.28
N CYS A 522 13.30 17.22 -16.47
CA CYS A 522 12.89 18.11 -15.39
C CYS A 522 11.85 17.43 -14.50
N LEU A 523 12.15 17.17 -13.23
CA LEU A 523 11.26 16.41 -12.35
C LEU A 523 9.95 17.16 -12.07
N HIS A 524 9.96 18.50 -12.02
CA HIS A 524 8.74 19.30 -11.95
C HIS A 524 7.75 18.98 -13.09
N GLU A 525 8.25 18.83 -14.32
CA GLU A 525 7.40 18.52 -15.47
C GLU A 525 6.89 17.08 -15.40
N TRP A 526 7.74 16.12 -15.01
CA TRP A 526 7.31 14.73 -14.88
C TRP A 526 6.29 14.52 -13.76
N LEU A 527 6.58 15.04 -12.56
CA LEU A 527 5.72 14.94 -11.39
C LEU A 527 4.42 15.72 -11.59
N LEU A 528 4.48 17.06 -11.67
CA LEU A 528 3.28 17.89 -11.68
C LEU A 528 2.47 17.74 -12.97
N VAL A 529 3.13 17.65 -14.13
CA VAL A 529 2.46 17.69 -15.43
C VAL A 529 2.19 16.29 -15.98
N GLN A 530 3.18 15.41 -16.08
CA GLN A 530 2.99 14.10 -16.74
C GLN A 530 2.23 13.08 -15.88
N TRP A 531 2.35 13.17 -14.54
CA TRP A 531 1.70 12.22 -13.61
C TRP A 531 0.65 12.83 -12.67
N GLY A 532 0.69 14.15 -12.44
CA GLY A 532 -0.18 14.79 -11.46
C GLY A 532 0.24 14.50 -10.02
N THR A 533 1.54 14.37 -9.77
CA THR A 533 2.14 14.13 -8.46
C THR A 533 2.53 15.43 -7.78
N PRO A 534 1.91 15.79 -6.64
CA PRO A 534 2.28 16.98 -5.87
C PRO A 534 3.74 16.98 -5.43
N ILE A 535 4.35 18.17 -5.42
CA ILE A 535 5.69 18.44 -4.91
C ILE A 535 5.59 19.30 -3.66
N GLY A 536 6.26 18.90 -2.58
CA GLY A 536 6.41 19.66 -1.35
C GLY A 536 7.84 20.16 -1.16
N GLU A 537 8.01 21.42 -0.80
CA GLU A 537 9.33 22.07 -0.71
C GLU A 537 9.56 22.73 0.64
N MET A 538 10.82 22.86 1.06
CA MET A 538 11.26 23.51 2.30
C MET A 538 10.54 23.01 3.57
N TRP A 539 10.24 21.71 3.67
CA TRP A 539 9.70 21.14 4.91
C TRP A 539 10.78 21.08 6.01
N ASP A 540 10.43 21.34 7.27
CA ASP A 540 11.35 21.18 8.39
C ASP A 540 11.40 19.71 8.82
N LEU A 541 12.48 19.04 8.44
CA LEU A 541 12.68 17.60 8.65
C LEU A 541 13.66 17.30 9.79
N GLU A 542 14.17 18.32 10.50
CA GLU A 542 15.23 18.12 11.50
C GLU A 542 14.74 17.33 12.72
N THR A 543 13.59 17.74 13.29
CA THR A 543 12.97 17.02 14.41
C THR A 543 12.50 15.62 13.98
N LEU A 544 11.97 15.50 12.76
CA LEU A 544 11.52 14.23 12.20
C LEU A 544 12.68 13.23 12.05
N SER A 545 13.81 13.67 11.51
CA SER A 545 15.04 12.88 11.36
C SER A 545 15.50 12.29 12.69
N GLU A 546 15.61 13.12 13.73
CA GLU A 546 16.05 12.65 15.05
C GLU A 546 15.06 11.68 15.70
N VAL A 547 13.75 11.91 15.57
CA VAL A 547 12.73 10.98 16.08
C VAL A 547 12.72 9.66 15.31
N CYS A 548 12.88 9.69 13.98
CA CYS A 548 13.03 8.49 13.14
C CYS A 548 14.23 7.65 13.59
N LYS A 549 15.38 8.31 13.79
CA LYS A 549 16.63 7.70 14.25
C LYS A 549 16.51 7.09 15.64
N GLN A 550 15.90 7.81 16.60
CA GLN A 550 15.65 7.32 17.96
C GLN A 550 14.72 6.10 18.00
N LYS A 551 13.70 6.05 17.12
CA LYS A 551 12.77 4.92 17.00
C LYS A 551 13.29 3.78 16.12
N GLY A 552 14.35 3.98 15.34
CA GLY A 552 14.77 3.05 14.29
C GLY A 552 13.70 2.84 13.20
N ARG A 553 12.85 3.84 12.94
CA ARG A 553 11.70 3.75 12.04
C ARG A 553 11.52 5.06 11.26
N TYR A 554 11.57 4.97 9.94
CA TYR A 554 11.46 6.10 9.01
C TYR A 554 10.11 6.15 8.27
N THR A 555 9.11 5.43 8.80
CA THR A 555 7.71 5.44 8.34
C THR A 555 6.80 5.97 9.45
N PHE A 556 5.79 6.72 9.05
CA PHE A 556 4.83 7.38 9.94
C PHE A 556 3.50 7.60 9.22
N PHE A 557 2.43 7.84 9.97
CA PHE A 557 1.21 8.38 9.40
C PHE A 557 1.43 9.86 9.10
N LEU A 558 1.05 10.32 7.91
CA LEU A 558 1.10 11.72 7.52
C LEU A 558 -0.31 12.24 7.30
N THR A 559 -0.60 13.41 7.87
CA THR A 559 -1.77 14.23 7.51
C THR A 559 -1.29 15.60 7.08
N SER A 560 -1.86 16.14 6.01
CA SER A 560 -1.60 17.47 5.49
C SER A 560 -2.89 18.09 4.98
N ALA A 561 -3.14 19.32 5.42
CA ALA A 561 -4.34 20.08 5.11
C ALA A 561 -3.95 21.47 4.55
N PRO A 562 -3.75 21.58 3.22
CA PRO A 562 -3.47 22.85 2.56
C PRO A 562 -4.59 23.87 2.76
N LEU A 563 -4.28 25.16 2.64
CA LEU A 563 -5.30 26.21 2.62
C LEU A 563 -6.32 25.97 1.50
N HIS A 564 -7.60 25.99 1.84
CA HIS A 564 -8.71 25.72 0.93
C HIS A 564 -9.02 26.92 0.02
N VAL A 565 -8.06 27.25 -0.87
CA VAL A 565 -8.16 28.36 -1.81
C VAL A 565 -8.58 27.84 -3.18
N ARG A 566 -9.80 28.21 -3.61
CA ARG A 566 -10.34 27.88 -4.94
C ARG A 566 -9.40 28.36 -6.04
N GLY A 567 -9.04 27.47 -6.96
CA GLY A 567 -8.09 27.74 -8.03
C GLY A 567 -6.61 27.91 -7.61
N GLY A 568 -6.29 27.79 -6.32
CA GLY A 568 -4.97 28.10 -5.75
C GLY A 568 -3.80 27.31 -6.34
N ILE A 569 -2.68 28.00 -6.60
CA ILE A 569 -1.51 27.47 -7.32
C ILE A 569 -0.54 26.70 -6.39
N GLY A 570 -0.54 27.01 -5.11
CA GLY A 570 0.22 26.33 -4.07
C GLY A 570 -0.18 26.86 -2.70
N SER A 571 0.32 26.25 -1.62
CA SER A 571 -0.12 26.56 -0.26
C SER A 571 0.88 26.05 0.79
N PRO A 572 0.98 26.68 1.98
CA PRO A 572 1.60 26.05 3.14
C PRO A 572 1.01 24.65 3.40
N PRO A 573 1.82 23.65 3.76
CA PRO A 573 1.38 22.26 3.70
C PRO A 573 0.48 21.85 4.88
N GLY A 574 0.57 22.49 6.04
CA GLY A 574 -0.19 22.09 7.24
C GLY A 574 0.04 20.62 7.57
N ALA A 575 1.29 20.17 7.50
CA ALA A 575 1.71 18.79 7.51
C ALA A 575 2.21 18.32 8.88
N ILE A 576 1.68 17.19 9.35
CA ILE A 576 2.02 16.57 10.62
C ILE A 576 2.34 15.09 10.39
N ALA A 577 3.54 14.67 10.82
CA ALA A 577 3.91 13.27 10.97
C ALA A 577 3.44 12.74 12.33
N ILE A 578 2.95 11.49 12.39
CA ILE A 578 2.42 10.85 13.61
C ILE A 578 2.92 9.39 13.71
N PHE A 579 3.45 9.02 14.88
CA PHE A 579 4.15 7.75 15.18
C PHE A 579 3.44 6.85 16.20
#